data_AF-A0AAJ0FYS9-F1
#
_entry.id   AF-A0AAJ0FYS9-F1
#
_cell.length_a   1.000
_cell.length_b   1.000
_cell.length_c   1.000
_cell.angle_alpha   90.00
_cell.angle_beta   90.00
_cell.angle_gamma   90.00
#
_symmetry.space_group_name_H-M   'P 1'
#
loop_
_entity.id
_entity.type
_entity.pdbx_description
1 polymer ?
#
loop_
_entity_poly.entity_id
_entity_poly.type
_entity_poly.pdbx_seq_one_letter_code
_entity_poly.pdbx_strand_id
1 'polypeptide(L)'
;MWNLLENVSLFNRLAGEDSEYDAHVHLSQMISVLGDPPETLIQREQMCRKAKLGRMIINQNGEKCETMNEFLGGGFFDKAGRTIRRDLVKERKTLSDAVTELAGQEKKQFLDFADSMLQ
;
A
#
# COMPACT_ATOMS: atom_id res chain seq x y z
N MET A 1 -6.77 -6.05 -11.91
CA MET A 1 -7.74 -5.28 -12.71
C MET A 1 -7.02 -4.26 -13.58
N TRP A 2 -6.30 -3.29 -13.01
CA TRP A 2 -5.49 -2.32 -13.78
C TRP A 2 -4.48 -2.95 -14.73
N ASN A 3 -3.75 -4.00 -14.32
CA ASN A 3 -2.81 -4.69 -15.22
C ASN A 3 -3.46 -5.25 -16.48
N LEU A 4 -4.75 -5.61 -16.42
CA LEU A 4 -5.49 -6.10 -17.57
C LEU A 4 -5.99 -4.94 -18.44
N LEU A 5 -6.44 -3.85 -17.82
CA LEU A 5 -7.00 -2.70 -18.52
C LEU A 5 -5.92 -1.82 -19.16
N GLU A 6 -4.90 -1.42 -18.39
CA GLU A 6 -3.90 -0.41 -18.76
C GLU A 6 -2.55 -1.03 -19.13
N ASN A 7 -2.42 -2.36 -19.07
CA ASN A 7 -1.16 -3.08 -19.23
C ASN A 7 -0.03 -2.61 -18.27
N VAL A 8 -0.40 -1.95 -17.17
CA VAL A 8 0.51 -1.45 -16.13
C VAL A 8 -0.03 -1.74 -14.73
N SER A 9 0.88 -1.87 -13.76
CA SER A 9 0.50 -2.04 -12.36
C SER A 9 0.07 -0.71 -11.75
N LEU A 10 -1.06 -0.70 -11.04
CA LEU A 10 -1.54 0.48 -10.30
C LEU A 10 -0.51 0.96 -9.26
N PHE A 11 0.17 0.01 -8.62
CA PHE A 11 1.27 0.27 -7.69
C PHE A 11 2.54 -0.35 -8.27
N ASN A 12 3.51 0.49 -8.59
CA ASN A 12 4.78 -0.01 -9.13
C ASN A 12 5.59 -0.67 -8.02
N ARG A 13 6.20 -1.82 -8.32
CA ARG A 13 7.30 -2.37 -7.52
C ARG A 13 8.55 -1.51 -7.78
N LEU A 14 8.52 -0.24 -7.37
CA LEU A 14 9.72 0.57 -7.28
C LEU A 14 10.47 0.07 -6.05
N ALA A 15 11.19 -1.01 -6.26
CA ALA A 15 12.39 -1.22 -5.50
C ALA A 15 13.32 -0.02 -5.71
N GLY A 16 14.16 0.28 -4.72
CA GLY A 16 15.41 0.98 -4.99
C GLY A 16 16.23 0.23 -6.05
N GLU A 17 17.41 0.75 -6.37
CA GLU A 17 18.30 0.21 -7.42
C GLU A 17 18.57 -1.32 -7.30
N ASP A 18 18.24 -1.96 -6.18
CA ASP A 18 18.45 -3.38 -5.85
C ASP A 18 17.22 -4.32 -5.98
N SER A 19 16.09 -3.92 -6.56
CA SER A 19 14.91 -4.81 -6.82
C SER A 19 14.12 -5.34 -5.59
N GLU A 20 14.45 -4.92 -4.37
CA GLU A 20 13.80 -5.37 -3.13
C GLU A 20 12.45 -4.67 -2.80
N TYR A 21 11.51 -5.40 -2.19
CA TYR A 21 10.20 -4.87 -1.80
C TYR A 21 10.28 -4.04 -0.52
N ASP A 22 9.93 -2.76 -0.60
CA ASP A 22 9.78 -1.88 0.57
C ASP A 22 8.30 -1.60 0.87
N ALA A 23 7.83 -2.06 2.04
CA ALA A 23 6.45 -1.89 2.47
C ALA A 23 6.06 -0.42 2.73
N HIS A 24 7.00 0.44 3.12
CA HIS A 24 6.74 1.88 3.30
C HIS A 24 6.53 2.58 1.97
N VAL A 25 7.33 2.24 0.95
CA VAL A 25 7.15 2.74 -0.42
C VAL A 25 5.83 2.26 -0.99
N HIS A 26 5.48 0.99 -0.79
CA HIS A 26 4.22 0.46 -1.29
C HIS A 26 3.02 1.12 -0.62
N LEU A 27 3.04 1.27 0.71
CA LEU A 27 2.00 1.97 1.46
C LEU A 27 1.87 3.44 1.03
N SER A 28 2.99 4.13 0.76
CA SER A 28 2.94 5.52 0.30
C SER A 28 2.30 5.65 -1.07
N GLN A 29 2.55 4.71 -1.99
CA GLN A 29 1.88 4.65 -3.30
C GLN A 29 0.38 4.44 -3.15
N MET A 30 -0.05 3.51 -2.28
CA MET A 30 -1.47 3.30 -1.98
C MET A 30 -2.10 4.59 -1.48
N ILE A 31 -1.44 5.30 -0.56
CA ILE A 31 -1.92 6.56 0.01
C ILE A 31 -1.98 7.68 -1.02
N SER A 32 -1.01 7.74 -1.94
CA SER A 32 -1.01 8.73 -3.02
C SER A 32 -2.19 8.56 -3.98
N VAL A 33 -2.72 7.35 -4.17
CA VAL A 33 -3.79 7.03 -5.14
C VAL A 33 -5.16 6.86 -4.49
N LEU A 34 -5.24 6.17 -3.36
CA LEU A 34 -6.47 5.80 -2.66
C LEU A 34 -6.84 6.76 -1.53
N GLY A 35 -5.92 7.65 -1.14
CA GLY A 35 -6.08 8.49 0.04
C GLY A 35 -5.64 7.79 1.33
N ASP A 36 -5.89 8.45 2.45
CA ASP A 36 -5.41 7.98 3.75
C ASP A 36 -6.22 6.74 4.20
N PRO A 37 -5.57 5.74 4.83
CA PRO A 37 -6.26 4.51 5.22
C PRO A 37 -7.29 4.78 6.33
N PRO A 38 -8.40 3.99 6.38
CA PRO A 38 -9.38 4.08 7.46
C PRO A 38 -8.77 3.94 8.85
N GLU A 39 -9.31 4.68 9.83
CA GLU A 39 -8.81 4.67 11.20
C GLU A 39 -8.81 3.27 11.82
N THR A 40 -9.80 2.44 11.49
CA THR A 40 -9.89 1.05 11.96
C THR A 40 -8.70 0.20 11.53
N LEU A 41 -8.15 0.42 10.32
CA LEU A 41 -6.95 -0.28 9.86
C LEU A 41 -5.69 0.22 10.59
N ILE A 42 -5.61 1.53 10.84
CA ILE A 42 -4.50 2.13 11.59
C ILE A 42 -4.48 1.59 13.02
N GLN A 43 -5.63 1.57 13.70
CA GLN A 43 -5.76 1.03 15.06
C GLN A 43 -5.39 -0.46 15.10
N ARG A 44 -5.82 -1.23 14.10
CA ARG A 44 -5.48 -2.66 13.99
C ARG A 44 -3.98 -2.88 13.81
N GLU A 45 -3.33 -2.11 12.93
CA GLU A 45 -1.87 -2.16 12.77
C GLU A 45 -1.19 -1.88 14.11
N GLN A 46 -1.58 -0.79 14.80
CA GLN A 46 -1.01 -0.39 16.09
C GLN A 46 -1.17 -1.47 17.17
N MET A 47 -2.36 -2.08 17.26
CA MET A 47 -2.65 -3.17 18.19
C MET A 47 -1.80 -4.42 17.90
N CYS A 48 -1.61 -4.74 16.62
CA CYS A 48 -0.92 -5.96 16.19
C CYS A 48 0.59 -5.82 16.03
N ARG A 49 1.19 -4.64 16.23
CA ARG A 49 2.65 -4.40 16.04
C ARG A 49 3.54 -5.39 16.76
N LYS A 50 3.12 -5.83 17.95
CA LYS A 50 3.88 -6.74 18.82
C LYS A 50 3.26 -8.14 18.88
N ALA A 51 2.24 -8.40 18.07
CA ALA A 51 1.62 -9.72 18.01
C ALA A 51 2.62 -10.72 17.44
N LYS A 52 3.00 -11.70 18.28
CA LYS A 52 3.92 -12.76 17.86
C LYS A 52 3.21 -13.72 16.93
N LEU A 53 3.92 -14.16 15.89
CA LEU A 53 3.42 -15.14 14.91
C LEU A 53 3.36 -16.57 15.47
N GLY A 54 3.89 -16.81 16.66
CA GLY A 54 4.01 -18.16 17.25
C GLY A 54 5.10 -19.01 16.59
N ARG A 55 5.79 -18.48 15.58
CA ARG A 55 6.94 -19.09 14.90
C ARG A 55 7.94 -18.02 14.49
N MET A 56 9.18 -18.45 14.30
CA MET A 56 10.22 -17.62 13.71
C MET A 56 10.13 -17.68 12.18
N ILE A 57 10.17 -16.52 11.52
CA ILE A 57 10.27 -16.41 10.05
C ILE A 57 11.52 -15.62 9.66
N ILE A 58 12.00 -15.81 8.44
CA ILE A 58 13.19 -15.12 7.92
C ILE A 58 12.75 -14.10 6.88
N ASN A 59 13.12 -12.82 7.06
CA ASN A 59 12.82 -11.76 6.09
C ASN A 59 13.79 -11.79 4.89
N GLN A 60 13.61 -10.87 3.94
CA GLN A 60 14.42 -10.81 2.72
C GLN A 60 15.90 -10.49 3.01
N ASN A 61 16.18 -9.78 4.11
CA ASN A 61 17.54 -9.52 4.62
C ASN A 61 18.19 -10.72 5.33
N GLY A 62 17.50 -11.85 5.46
CA GLY A 62 17.99 -13.01 6.19
C GLY A 62 17.85 -12.91 7.72
N GLU A 63 17.14 -11.89 8.21
CA GLU A 63 16.95 -11.65 9.64
C GLU A 63 15.80 -12.50 10.20
N LYS A 64 15.96 -12.92 11.45
CA LYS A 64 14.95 -13.68 12.20
C LYS A 64 13.90 -12.72 12.77
N CYS A 65 12.65 -12.89 12.38
CA CYS A 65 11.51 -12.09 12.81
C CYS A 65 10.49 -12.94 13.58
N GLU A 66 10.00 -12.42 14.71
CA GLU A 66 8.94 -13.03 15.52
C GLU A 66 7.57 -12.39 15.27
N THR A 67 7.56 -11.20 14.66
CA THR A 67 6.35 -10.43 14.33
C THR A 67 6.30 -10.12 12.84
N MET A 68 5.09 -9.90 12.32
CA MET A 68 4.91 -9.44 10.94
C MET A 68 5.50 -8.03 10.74
N ASN A 69 5.54 -7.25 11.82
CA ASN A 69 6.06 -5.90 11.80
C ASN A 69 7.57 -5.89 11.54
N GLU A 70 8.33 -6.73 12.23
CA GLU A 70 9.77 -6.92 11.96
C GLU A 70 10.01 -7.45 10.53
N PHE A 71 9.19 -8.39 10.08
CA PHE A 71 9.34 -8.99 8.75
C PHE A 71 9.16 -7.97 7.61
N LEU A 72 8.24 -7.00 7.77
CA LEU A 72 7.97 -5.96 6.78
C LEU A 72 8.78 -4.68 6.99
N GLY A 73 9.71 -4.63 7.96
CA GLY A 73 10.45 -3.40 8.30
C GLY A 73 9.54 -2.31 8.88
N GLY A 74 8.49 -2.72 9.60
CA GLY A 74 7.34 -1.89 9.90
C GLY A 74 7.46 -0.99 11.11
N GLY A 75 6.31 -0.53 11.57
CA GLY A 75 6.12 0.78 12.18
C GLY A 75 5.63 1.74 11.11
N PHE A 76 4.37 1.60 10.69
CA PHE A 76 3.85 2.33 9.53
C PHE A 76 3.23 3.68 9.89
N PHE A 77 2.64 3.76 11.09
CA PHE A 77 1.92 4.93 11.57
C PHE A 77 2.51 5.47 12.88
N ASP A 78 2.46 6.77 13.11
CA ASP A 78 2.76 7.37 14.39
C ASP A 78 1.59 7.17 15.38
N LYS A 79 1.75 7.65 16.62
CA LYS A 79 0.70 7.57 17.66
C LYS A 79 -0.57 8.35 17.31
N ALA A 80 -0.48 9.32 16.39
CA ALA A 80 -1.60 10.08 15.89
C ALA A 80 -2.21 9.46 14.61
N GLY A 81 -1.77 8.26 14.23
CA GLY A 81 -2.27 7.53 13.07
C GLY A 81 -1.75 8.02 11.72
N ARG A 82 -0.77 8.92 11.70
CA ARG A 82 -0.22 9.48 10.47
C ARG A 82 0.94 8.60 10.00
N THR A 83 1.11 8.42 8.69
CA THR A 83 2.25 7.64 8.19
C THR A 83 3.58 8.24 8.65
N ILE A 84 4.52 7.36 8.98
CA ILE A 84 5.86 7.77 9.44
C ILE A 84 6.66 8.33 8.26
N ARG A 85 6.62 7.64 7.11
CA ARG A 85 7.34 8.01 5.89
C ARG A 85 6.51 8.89 4.94
N ARG A 86 6.11 10.08 5.40
CA ARG A 86 5.34 11.03 4.57
C ARG A 86 6.14 11.58 3.40
N ASP A 87 7.46 11.61 3.54
CA ASP A 87 8.40 11.96 2.47
C ASP A 87 8.24 11.07 1.22
N LEU A 88 7.74 9.84 1.40
CA LEU A 88 7.51 8.91 0.30
C LEU A 88 6.16 9.10 -0.41
N VAL A 89 5.24 9.87 0.17
CA VAL A 89 3.94 10.16 -0.45
C VAL A 89 4.18 11.24 -1.50
N LYS A 90 4.31 10.81 -2.76
CA LYS A 90 4.44 11.72 -3.92
C LYS A 90 3.11 12.43 -4.18
N GLU A 91 3.12 13.31 -5.18
CA GLU A 91 1.95 14.05 -5.66
C GLU A 91 0.69 13.17 -5.68
N ARG A 92 -0.40 13.68 -5.09
CA ARG A 92 -1.67 12.98 -4.99
C ARG A 92 -2.20 12.76 -6.40
N LYS A 93 -2.43 11.50 -6.76
CA LYS A 93 -3.10 11.09 -8.00
C LYS A 93 -4.45 10.54 -7.63
N THR A 94 -5.40 10.60 -8.55
CA THR A 94 -6.68 9.92 -8.40
C THR A 94 -6.66 8.57 -9.10
N LEU A 95 -7.54 7.65 -8.69
CA LEU A 95 -7.79 6.41 -9.44
C LEU A 95 -8.16 6.68 -10.91
N SER A 96 -8.88 7.78 -11.16
CA SER A 96 -9.24 8.23 -12.51
C SER A 96 -8.02 8.58 -13.36
N ASP A 97 -6.98 9.17 -12.77
CA ASP A 97 -5.74 9.51 -13.49
C ASP A 97 -4.96 8.27 -13.93
N ALA A 98 -5.17 7.14 -13.26
CA ALA A 98 -4.58 5.86 -13.59
C ALA A 98 -5.37 5.07 -14.64
N VAL A 99 -6.45 5.63 -15.21
CA VAL A 99 -7.26 5.01 -16.27
C VAL A 99 -7.17 5.84 -17.54
N THR A 100 -6.43 5.36 -18.53
CA THR A 100 -6.16 6.06 -19.80
C THR A 100 -6.78 5.36 -21.01
N GLU A 101 -7.04 4.06 -20.92
CA GLU A 101 -7.59 3.26 -22.02
C GLU A 101 -9.12 3.42 -22.17
N LEU A 102 -9.81 3.93 -21.15
CA LEU A 102 -11.25 4.19 -21.17
C LEU A 102 -11.57 5.68 -21.15
N ALA A 103 -12.69 6.05 -21.78
CA ALA A 103 -13.21 7.41 -21.77
C ALA A 103 -14.73 7.44 -21.52
N GLY A 104 -15.25 8.63 -21.18
CA GLY A 104 -16.68 8.88 -21.04
C GLY A 104 -17.36 7.93 -20.05
N GLN A 105 -18.46 7.32 -20.49
CA GLN A 105 -19.33 6.50 -19.63
C GLN A 105 -18.66 5.20 -19.18
N GLU A 106 -17.84 4.58 -20.04
CA GLU A 106 -17.15 3.32 -19.73
C GLU A 106 -16.14 3.53 -18.59
N LYS A 107 -15.36 4.62 -18.66
CA LYS A 107 -14.43 5.00 -17.58
C LYS A 107 -15.17 5.20 -16.27
N LYS A 108 -16.31 5.88 -16.30
CA LYS A 108 -17.12 6.10 -15.09
C LYS A 108 -17.61 4.78 -14.49
N GLN A 109 -18.18 3.89 -15.30
CA GLN A 109 -18.66 2.58 -14.83
C GLN A 109 -17.53 1.72 -14.27
N PHE A 110 -16.36 1.76 -14.89
CA PHE A 110 -15.19 1.06 -14.39
C PHE A 110 -14.73 1.59 -13.02
N LEU A 111 -14.67 2.92 -12.86
CA LEU A 111 -14.29 3.55 -11.59
C LEU A 111 -15.34 3.27 -10.50
N ASP A 112 -16.63 3.37 -10.81
CA ASP A 112 -17.72 3.03 -9.87
C ASP A 112 -17.59 1.57 -9.39
N PHE A 113 -17.24 0.65 -10.32
CA PHE A 113 -16.99 -0.74 -9.98
C PHE A 113 -15.73 -0.93 -9.11
N ALA A 114 -14.62 -0.25 -9.44
CA ALA A 114 -13.40 -0.33 -8.65
C ALA A 114 -13.60 0.21 -7.23
N ASP A 115 -14.31 1.33 -7.08
CA ASP A 115 -14.63 1.92 -5.77
C ASP A 115 -15.48 0.98 -4.92
N SER A 116 -16.39 0.21 -5.53
CA SER A 116 -17.21 -0.78 -4.82
C SER A 116 -16.40 -1.94 -4.20
N MET A 117 -15.16 -2.19 -4.68
CA MET A 117 -14.26 -3.19 -4.10
C MET A 117 -13.44 -2.66 -2.93
N LEU A 118 -13.41 -1.34 -2.73
CA LEU A 118 -12.62 -0.68 -1.70
C LEU A 118 -13.45 -0.36 -0.44
N GLN A 119 -14.76 -0.62 -0.49
CA GLN A 119 -15.73 -0.48 0.61
C GLN A 119 -15.86 -1.77 1.41
#